data_AF-A0A6A7G923-F1
#
_entry.id   AF-A0A6A7G923-F1
#
_cell.length_a   1.000
_cell.length_b   1.000
_cell.length_c   1.000
_cell.angle_alpha   90.00
_cell.angle_beta   90.00
_cell.angle_gamma   90.00
#
_symmetry.space_group_name_H-M   'P 1'
#
loop_
_entity.id
_entity.type
_entity.pdbx_description
1 polymer ?
#
loop_
_entity_poly.entity_id
_entity_poly.type
_entity_poly.pdbx_seq_one_letter_code
_entity_poly.pdbx_strand_id
1 'polypeptide(L)'
;MSDEIKFIVRELGKPPYSRSYNLITFDSLEPEQLLQVLNDVFAEIEPKNNVDIREEEPEAMAVRMLGMLRVLQYRPPDNTMNEFRSGLVAGQKYVVQPIIAWLLQSPNELKKRAFLAKFLVKLDVPQEFLGDVDISDTYTKYEELVEQFKEVHREHESLLNSGYSTAELRNDMSAMEEERDLLTQRIAKSRQRVQANAGYEGALESATNLRTQKEKQKEIASQRATMIEMNETSRQRLKRLENLIKEMRKASIGTTPDGIIRRLEEDVNVNNYMVTEKLPNDLKSLEAQVTNLGRIVQMPAMGQDDIDALNAKIQSCTSEINVMNELRLKEVEDDDNSESKMGKLSFFRQNAAMITRRKQQTAERLNELKGELQTASEELKEKQDQLRQFSGEEVLRGDEFKRYINTLRTKSSIYKMKRAELSDLRAEFGILSR
;
A
#
# COMPACT_ATOMS: atom_id res chain seq x y z
N MET A 1 -0.93 -35.00 -13.66
CA MET A 1 -0.56 -36.27 -12.99
C MET A 1 0.17 -36.08 -11.64
N SER A 2 1.45 -35.65 -11.58
CA SER A 2 2.14 -35.55 -10.26
C SER A 2 1.54 -34.51 -9.31
N ASP A 3 1.09 -33.36 -9.81
CA ASP A 3 0.54 -32.30 -8.95
C ASP A 3 -0.91 -32.55 -8.52
N GLU A 4 -1.70 -33.28 -9.32
CA GLU A 4 -3.04 -33.75 -8.95
C GLU A 4 -2.95 -34.79 -7.83
N ILE A 5 -2.01 -35.73 -7.91
CA ILE A 5 -1.79 -36.72 -6.84
C ILE A 5 -1.32 -36.04 -5.55
N LYS A 6 -0.40 -35.06 -5.64
CA LYS A 6 0.01 -34.25 -4.48
C LYS A 6 -1.16 -33.50 -3.85
N PHE A 7 -2.06 -32.97 -4.67
CA PHE A 7 -3.25 -32.27 -4.20
C PHE A 7 -4.21 -33.22 -3.48
N ILE A 8 -4.53 -34.37 -4.10
CA ILE A 8 -5.42 -35.39 -3.52
C ILE A 8 -4.88 -35.87 -2.17
N VAL A 9 -3.59 -36.23 -2.10
CA VAL A 9 -2.98 -36.72 -0.84
C VAL A 9 -3.01 -35.66 0.26
N ARG A 10 -2.80 -34.38 -0.08
CA ARG A 10 -2.87 -33.27 0.88
C ARG A 10 -4.27 -33.06 1.42
N GLU A 11 -5.28 -33.07 0.56
CA GLU A 11 -6.68 -32.84 0.97
C GLU A 11 -7.27 -34.05 1.71
N LEU A 12 -6.92 -35.28 1.32
CA LEU A 12 -7.32 -36.50 2.05
C LEU A 12 -6.69 -36.60 3.45
N GLY A 13 -5.54 -35.94 3.66
CA GLY A 13 -4.90 -35.84 4.98
C GLY A 13 -5.57 -34.84 5.93
N LYS A 14 -6.45 -33.96 5.44
CA LYS A 14 -7.17 -32.99 6.26
C LYS A 14 -8.46 -33.61 6.85
N PRO A 15 -8.99 -33.04 7.96
CA PRO A 15 -10.36 -33.34 8.41
C PRO A 15 -11.34 -32.94 7.29
N PRO A 16 -12.37 -33.74 6.96
CA PRO A 16 -12.94 -34.88 7.70
C PRO A 16 -12.33 -36.27 7.37
N TYR A 17 -11.53 -36.40 6.31
CA TYR A 17 -11.08 -37.69 5.78
C TYR A 17 -9.94 -38.34 6.60
N SER A 18 -9.05 -37.52 7.19
CA SER A 18 -7.98 -37.92 8.13
C SER A 18 -7.17 -39.17 7.71
N ARG A 19 -6.91 -39.34 6.40
CA ARG A 19 -6.14 -40.50 5.89
C ARG A 19 -4.67 -40.13 5.67
N SER A 20 -3.77 -40.89 6.27
CA SER A 20 -2.32 -40.69 6.14
C SER A 20 -1.76 -41.45 4.92
N TYR A 21 -2.09 -41.01 3.71
CA TYR A 21 -1.46 -41.52 2.49
C TYR A 21 -0.16 -40.76 2.18
N ASN A 22 0.85 -41.46 1.71
CA ASN A 22 2.03 -40.91 1.03
C ASN A 22 1.82 -40.99 -0.50
N LEU A 23 2.55 -40.18 -1.29
CA LEU A 23 2.44 -40.21 -2.77
C LEU A 23 2.61 -41.63 -3.34
N ILE A 24 3.58 -42.38 -2.81
CA ILE A 24 3.89 -43.74 -3.26
C ILE A 24 2.77 -44.71 -2.89
N THR A 25 2.24 -44.61 -1.67
CA THR A 25 1.18 -45.51 -1.19
C THR A 25 -0.16 -45.24 -1.87
N PHE A 26 -0.42 -43.98 -2.26
CA PHE A 26 -1.63 -43.62 -3.00
C PHE A 26 -1.54 -44.07 -4.47
N ASP A 27 -0.37 -43.92 -5.09
CA ASP A 27 -0.16 -44.37 -6.48
C ASP A 27 -0.11 -45.91 -6.58
N SER A 28 0.28 -46.62 -5.52
CA SER A 28 0.26 -48.09 -5.46
C SER A 28 -1.11 -48.70 -5.14
N LEU A 29 -2.17 -47.90 -4.94
CA LEU A 29 -3.50 -48.43 -4.61
C LEU A 29 -4.05 -49.31 -5.74
N GLU A 30 -4.65 -50.43 -5.35
CA GLU A 30 -5.38 -51.31 -6.25
C GLU A 30 -6.69 -50.66 -6.71
N PRO A 31 -7.24 -51.05 -7.88
CA PRO A 31 -8.47 -50.46 -8.42
C PRO A 31 -9.66 -50.49 -7.44
N GLU A 32 -9.84 -51.58 -6.70
CA GLU A 32 -10.89 -51.71 -5.68
C GLU A 32 -10.69 -50.74 -4.51
N GLN A 33 -9.45 -50.58 -4.06
CA GLN A 33 -9.11 -49.66 -2.97
C GLN A 33 -9.28 -48.20 -3.39
N LEU A 34 -8.95 -47.88 -4.65
CA LEU A 34 -9.13 -46.55 -5.22
C LEU A 34 -10.62 -46.19 -5.38
N LEU A 35 -11.44 -47.16 -5.78
CA LEU A 35 -12.89 -47.01 -5.80
C LEU A 35 -13.45 -46.82 -4.39
N GLN A 36 -12.93 -47.53 -3.39
CA GLN A 36 -13.35 -47.35 -2.00
C GLN A 36 -13.05 -45.93 -1.53
N VAL A 37 -11.85 -45.42 -1.79
CA VAL A 37 -11.49 -44.02 -1.49
C VAL A 37 -12.45 -43.05 -2.17
N LEU A 38 -12.83 -43.28 -3.43
CA LEU A 38 -13.83 -42.45 -4.12
C LEU A 38 -15.20 -42.52 -3.44
N ASN A 39 -15.65 -43.71 -3.02
CA ASN A 39 -16.94 -43.85 -2.32
C ASN A 39 -16.93 -43.23 -0.93
N ASP A 40 -15.81 -43.30 -0.21
CA ASP A 40 -15.64 -42.64 1.08
C ASP A 40 -15.72 -41.10 0.91
N VAL A 41 -15.17 -40.56 -0.18
CA VAL A 41 -15.34 -39.14 -0.55
C VAL A 41 -16.80 -38.81 -0.87
N PHE A 42 -17.52 -39.70 -1.56
CA PHE A 42 -18.96 -39.53 -1.77
C PHE A 42 -19.79 -39.64 -0.48
N ALA A 43 -19.42 -40.53 0.44
CA ALA A 43 -20.12 -40.72 1.72
C ALA A 43 -20.04 -39.48 2.61
N GLU A 44 -18.93 -38.75 2.54
CA GLU A 44 -18.77 -37.48 3.25
C GLU A 44 -19.62 -36.34 2.63
N ILE A 45 -19.86 -36.40 1.32
CA ILE A 45 -20.74 -35.44 0.61
C ILE A 45 -22.21 -35.78 0.86
N GLU A 46 -22.58 -37.06 0.80
CA GLU A 46 -23.92 -37.56 1.08
C GLU A 46 -23.87 -38.87 1.88
N PRO A 47 -24.33 -38.88 3.15
CA PRO A 47 -24.24 -40.05 4.05
C PRO A 47 -24.97 -41.30 3.54
N LYS A 48 -25.91 -41.16 2.60
CA LYS A 48 -26.64 -42.28 1.99
C LYS A 48 -25.75 -43.18 1.12
N ASN A 49 -24.59 -42.69 0.69
CA ASN A 49 -23.65 -43.42 -0.14
C ASN A 49 -22.60 -44.21 0.65
N ASN A 50 -22.74 -44.28 1.99
CA ASN A 50 -21.86 -45.07 2.84
C ASN A 50 -22.18 -46.57 2.71
N VAL A 51 -21.61 -47.19 1.67
CA VAL A 51 -21.74 -48.61 1.34
C VAL A 51 -20.34 -49.18 1.13
N ASP A 52 -20.07 -50.38 1.60
CA ASP A 52 -18.82 -51.07 1.27
C ASP A 52 -18.91 -51.56 -0.18
N ILE A 53 -17.95 -51.16 -1.02
CA ILE A 53 -17.95 -51.51 -2.45
C ILE A 53 -17.87 -53.02 -2.67
N ARG A 54 -17.37 -53.78 -1.69
CA ARG A 54 -17.29 -55.24 -1.75
C ARG A 54 -18.65 -55.94 -1.71
N GLU A 55 -19.70 -55.24 -1.27
CA GLU A 55 -21.05 -55.78 -1.16
C GLU A 55 -21.93 -55.43 -2.38
N GLU A 56 -21.48 -54.57 -3.29
CA GLU A 56 -22.23 -54.15 -4.48
C GLU A 56 -21.72 -54.81 -5.77
N GLU A 57 -22.64 -55.11 -6.71
CA GLU A 57 -22.23 -55.49 -8.06
C GLU A 57 -21.52 -54.31 -8.77
N PRO A 58 -20.39 -54.55 -9.48
CA PRO A 58 -19.62 -53.49 -10.11
C PRO A 58 -20.42 -52.59 -11.08
N GLU A 59 -21.41 -53.17 -11.77
CA GLU A 59 -22.28 -52.41 -12.68
C GLU A 59 -23.30 -51.54 -11.93
N ALA A 60 -23.86 -52.04 -10.82
CA ALA A 60 -24.81 -51.31 -9.98
C ALA A 60 -24.11 -50.13 -9.28
N MET A 61 -22.90 -50.35 -8.76
CA MET A 61 -22.04 -49.31 -8.21
C MET A 61 -21.77 -48.20 -9.23
N ALA A 62 -21.39 -48.56 -10.46
CA ALA A 62 -21.10 -47.58 -11.50
C ALA A 62 -22.32 -46.73 -11.85
N VAL A 63 -23.52 -47.32 -11.92
CA VAL A 63 -24.77 -46.57 -12.14
C VAL A 63 -25.04 -45.60 -10.99
N ARG A 64 -24.85 -46.03 -9.73
CA ARG A 64 -25.02 -45.17 -8.54
C ARG A 64 -24.03 -44.00 -8.54
N MET A 65 -22.75 -44.28 -8.74
CA MET A 65 -21.69 -43.26 -8.78
C MET A 65 -21.87 -42.29 -9.94
N LEU A 66 -22.28 -42.76 -11.13
CA LEU A 66 -22.60 -41.90 -12.27
C LEU A 66 -23.84 -41.04 -12.02
N GLY A 67 -24.87 -41.59 -11.36
CA GLY A 67 -26.04 -40.83 -10.91
C GLY A 67 -25.66 -39.69 -9.98
N MET A 68 -24.80 -39.97 -9.00
CA MET A 68 -24.28 -38.95 -8.07
C MET A 68 -23.43 -37.91 -8.79
N LEU A 69 -22.52 -38.32 -9.68
CA LEU A 69 -21.72 -37.39 -10.49
C LEU A 69 -22.59 -36.50 -11.38
N ARG A 70 -23.70 -37.01 -11.91
CA ARG A 70 -24.68 -36.23 -12.68
C ARG A 70 -25.38 -35.19 -11.81
N VAL A 71 -25.78 -35.57 -10.59
CA VAL A 71 -26.38 -34.66 -9.60
C VAL A 71 -25.40 -33.55 -9.20
N LEU A 72 -24.13 -33.90 -9.02
CA LEU A 72 -23.06 -32.96 -8.72
C LEU A 72 -22.65 -32.10 -9.94
N GLN A 73 -23.15 -32.42 -11.14
CA GLN A 73 -22.81 -31.81 -12.43
C GLN A 73 -21.34 -31.95 -12.84
N TYR A 74 -20.72 -33.09 -12.53
CA TYR A 74 -19.40 -33.40 -13.04
C TYR A 74 -19.46 -33.63 -14.57
N ARG A 75 -18.59 -32.93 -15.31
CA ARG A 75 -18.42 -33.15 -16.75
C ARG A 75 -17.20 -34.03 -16.97
N PRO A 76 -17.37 -35.29 -17.42
CA PRO A 76 -16.23 -36.13 -17.75
C PRO A 76 -15.45 -35.53 -18.93
N PRO A 77 -14.10 -35.60 -18.93
CA PRO A 77 -13.27 -35.11 -20.03
C PRO A 77 -13.48 -35.97 -21.28
N ASP A 78 -13.91 -35.35 -22.40
CA ASP A 78 -14.05 -35.76 -23.83
C ASP A 78 -13.95 -37.23 -24.30
N ASN A 79 -14.07 -38.21 -23.41
CA ASN A 79 -14.08 -39.63 -23.72
C ASN A 79 -15.51 -40.10 -23.96
N THR A 80 -15.67 -41.11 -24.81
CA THR A 80 -16.98 -41.68 -25.07
C THR A 80 -17.61 -42.16 -23.75
N MET A 81 -18.89 -41.85 -23.51
CA MET A 81 -19.60 -42.15 -22.27
C MET A 81 -19.48 -43.65 -21.86
N ASN A 82 -19.32 -44.52 -22.86
CA ASN A 82 -19.11 -45.96 -22.69
C ASN A 82 -17.71 -46.31 -22.17
N GLU A 83 -16.66 -45.64 -22.64
CA GLU A 83 -15.29 -45.78 -22.12
C GLU A 83 -15.16 -45.21 -20.71
N PHE A 84 -15.88 -44.12 -20.41
CA PHE A 84 -15.93 -43.57 -19.06
C PHE A 84 -16.62 -44.54 -18.09
N ARG A 85 -17.74 -45.15 -18.52
CA ARG A 85 -18.44 -46.18 -17.73
C ARG A 85 -17.58 -47.42 -17.52
N SER A 86 -16.94 -47.95 -18.57
CA SER A 86 -16.07 -49.12 -18.45
C SER A 86 -14.82 -48.83 -17.62
N GLY A 87 -14.26 -47.62 -17.73
CA GLY A 87 -13.13 -47.16 -16.92
C GLY A 87 -13.46 -46.98 -15.45
N LEU A 88 -14.69 -46.57 -15.11
CA LEU A 88 -15.16 -46.50 -13.73
C LEU A 88 -15.39 -47.89 -13.13
N VAL A 89 -16.02 -48.81 -13.89
CA VAL A 89 -16.20 -50.22 -13.47
C VAL A 89 -14.86 -50.92 -13.24
N ALA A 90 -13.87 -50.65 -14.09
CA ALA A 90 -12.53 -51.22 -13.98
C ALA A 90 -11.61 -50.50 -12.97
N GLY A 91 -12.07 -49.41 -12.32
CA GLY A 91 -11.28 -48.63 -11.36
C GLY A 91 -10.00 -48.02 -11.95
N GLN A 92 -10.03 -47.60 -13.21
CA GLN A 92 -8.85 -47.13 -13.92
C GLN A 92 -8.37 -45.78 -13.34
N LYS A 93 -7.08 -45.72 -13.00
CA LYS A 93 -6.46 -44.57 -12.31
C LYS A 93 -6.66 -43.24 -13.03
N TYR A 94 -6.58 -43.24 -14.37
CA TYR A 94 -6.75 -42.03 -15.17
C TYR A 94 -8.19 -41.50 -15.21
N VAL A 95 -9.18 -42.30 -14.82
CA VAL A 95 -10.61 -41.90 -14.71
C VAL A 95 -10.94 -41.48 -13.28
N VAL A 96 -10.50 -42.26 -12.29
CA VAL A 96 -10.89 -42.06 -10.89
C VAL A 96 -10.11 -40.92 -10.22
N GLN A 97 -8.81 -40.75 -10.52
CA GLN A 97 -8.00 -39.70 -9.89
C GLN A 97 -8.51 -38.28 -10.22
N PRO A 98 -8.87 -37.94 -11.48
CA PRO A 98 -9.46 -36.63 -11.79
C PRO A 98 -10.81 -36.39 -11.08
N ILE A 99 -11.63 -37.43 -10.90
CA ILE A 99 -12.90 -37.33 -10.18
C ILE A 99 -12.63 -36.98 -8.71
N ILE A 100 -11.72 -37.69 -8.05
CA ILE A 100 -11.35 -37.42 -6.65
C ILE A 100 -10.77 -36.01 -6.52
N ALA A 101 -9.88 -35.60 -7.43
CA ALA A 101 -9.30 -34.26 -7.44
C ALA A 101 -10.40 -33.18 -7.54
N TRP A 102 -11.38 -33.38 -8.42
CA TRP A 102 -12.49 -32.44 -8.58
C TRP A 102 -13.40 -32.38 -7.35
N LEU A 103 -13.73 -33.53 -6.75
CA LEU A 103 -14.53 -33.57 -5.52
C LEU A 103 -13.84 -32.86 -4.33
N LEU A 104 -12.50 -32.93 -4.28
CA LEU A 104 -11.71 -32.32 -3.22
C LEU A 104 -11.41 -30.83 -3.45
N GLN A 105 -11.65 -30.27 -4.64
CA GLN A 105 -11.46 -28.83 -4.91
C GLN A 105 -12.46 -27.95 -4.15
N SER A 106 -13.74 -28.36 -4.12
CA SER A 106 -14.81 -27.58 -3.50
C SER A 106 -15.77 -28.45 -2.67
N PRO A 107 -15.31 -29.12 -1.59
CA PRO A 107 -16.13 -30.06 -0.83
C PRO A 107 -17.37 -29.40 -0.21
N ASN A 108 -17.26 -28.14 0.25
CA ASN A 108 -18.39 -27.42 0.85
C ASN A 108 -19.47 -27.04 -0.17
N GLU A 109 -19.08 -26.64 -1.38
CA GLU A 109 -20.03 -26.34 -2.45
C GLU A 109 -20.73 -27.61 -2.94
N LEU A 110 -20.00 -28.72 -3.00
CA LEU A 110 -20.54 -30.02 -3.40
C LEU A 110 -21.49 -30.59 -2.35
N LYS A 111 -21.20 -30.44 -1.06
CA LYS A 111 -22.14 -30.74 0.04
C LYS A 111 -23.43 -29.94 -0.08
N LYS A 112 -23.32 -28.62 -0.32
CA LYS A 112 -24.48 -27.76 -0.57
C LYS A 112 -25.27 -28.21 -1.79
N ARG A 113 -24.60 -28.56 -2.89
CA ARG A 113 -25.25 -29.04 -4.12
C ARG A 113 -25.95 -30.37 -3.93
N ALA A 114 -25.33 -31.33 -3.25
CA ALA A 114 -25.95 -32.61 -2.90
C ALA A 114 -27.19 -32.41 -2.02
N PHE A 115 -27.11 -31.51 -1.03
CA PHE A 115 -28.25 -31.14 -0.20
C PHE A 115 -29.38 -30.52 -1.03
N LEU A 116 -29.07 -29.55 -1.89
CA LEU A 116 -30.05 -28.89 -2.75
C LEU A 116 -30.68 -29.85 -3.77
N ALA A 117 -29.90 -30.79 -4.31
CA ALA A 117 -30.40 -31.76 -5.27
C ALA A 117 -31.53 -32.64 -4.71
N LYS A 118 -31.51 -32.97 -3.42
CA LYS A 118 -32.60 -33.70 -2.76
C LYS A 118 -33.96 -33.00 -2.89
N PHE A 119 -33.96 -31.66 -2.98
CA PHE A 119 -35.16 -30.84 -3.02
C PHE A 119 -35.44 -30.23 -4.40
N LEU A 120 -34.42 -30.05 -5.25
CA LEU A 120 -34.52 -29.39 -6.55
C LEU A 120 -34.62 -30.35 -7.73
N VAL A 121 -34.26 -31.64 -7.57
CA VAL A 121 -34.45 -32.64 -8.62
C VAL A 121 -35.95 -32.95 -8.70
N LYS A 122 -36.58 -32.51 -9.80
CA LYS A 122 -38.01 -32.74 -10.04
C LYS A 122 -38.31 -34.23 -10.12
N LEU A 123 -39.44 -34.62 -9.51
CA LEU A 123 -40.03 -35.93 -9.73
C LEU A 123 -40.56 -35.97 -11.17
N ASP A 124 -40.05 -36.91 -11.97
CA ASP A 124 -40.52 -37.12 -13.34
C ASP A 124 -41.83 -37.91 -13.29
N VAL A 125 -42.96 -37.19 -13.29
CA VAL A 125 -44.29 -37.80 -13.29
C VAL A 125 -44.69 -38.04 -14.75
N PRO A 126 -44.93 -39.29 -15.18
CA PRO A 126 -45.32 -39.59 -16.55
C PRO A 126 -46.59 -38.82 -16.96
N GLN A 127 -46.61 -38.35 -18.20
CA GLN A 127 -47.71 -37.51 -18.73
C GLN A 127 -49.09 -38.19 -18.67
N GLU A 128 -49.13 -39.52 -18.61
CA GLU A 128 -50.34 -40.33 -18.44
C GLU A 128 -51.04 -40.07 -17.09
N PHE A 129 -50.29 -39.79 -16.03
CA PHE A 129 -50.81 -39.49 -14.69
C PHE A 129 -51.08 -37.99 -14.47
N LEU A 130 -50.47 -37.11 -15.28
CA LEU A 130 -50.76 -35.68 -15.27
C LEU A 130 -52.11 -35.31 -15.90
N GLY A 131 -52.78 -36.26 -16.56
CA GLY A 131 -54.13 -36.07 -17.09
C GLY A 131 -55.22 -36.02 -16.01
N ASP A 132 -54.93 -36.51 -14.80
CA ASP A 132 -55.83 -36.41 -13.65
C ASP A 132 -55.72 -35.01 -13.01
N VAL A 133 -56.88 -34.37 -12.81
CA VAL A 133 -56.98 -32.98 -12.34
C VAL A 133 -56.37 -32.83 -10.94
N ASP A 134 -56.60 -33.80 -10.06
CA ASP A 134 -56.10 -33.75 -8.67
C ASP A 134 -54.56 -33.92 -8.61
N ILE A 135 -53.99 -34.74 -9.51
CA ILE A 135 -52.55 -34.96 -9.60
C ILE A 135 -51.85 -33.73 -10.20
N SER A 136 -52.45 -33.13 -11.23
CA SER A 136 -51.96 -31.90 -11.85
C SER A 136 -51.95 -30.73 -10.86
N ASP A 137 -53.04 -30.54 -10.12
CA ASP A 137 -53.15 -29.49 -9.08
C ASP A 137 -52.17 -29.69 -7.91
N THR A 138 -51.83 -30.95 -7.61
CA THR A 138 -50.83 -31.26 -6.58
C THR A 138 -49.41 -31.01 -7.10
N TYR A 139 -49.16 -31.30 -8.38
CA TYR A 139 -47.87 -31.07 -9.03
C TYR A 139 -47.58 -29.57 -9.19
N THR A 140 -48.57 -28.74 -9.52
CA THR A 140 -48.41 -27.27 -9.56
C THR A 140 -48.05 -26.69 -8.19
N LYS A 141 -48.76 -27.10 -7.12
CA LYS A 141 -48.41 -26.72 -5.73
C LYS A 141 -47.00 -27.16 -5.34
N TYR A 142 -46.57 -28.34 -5.78
CA TYR A 142 -45.20 -28.81 -5.57
C TYR A 142 -44.19 -27.89 -6.28
N GLU A 143 -44.43 -27.50 -7.53
CA GLU A 143 -43.53 -26.58 -8.24
C GLU A 143 -43.47 -25.20 -7.59
N GLU A 144 -44.60 -24.67 -7.09
CA GLU A 144 -44.65 -23.42 -6.33
C GLU A 144 -43.81 -23.48 -5.05
N LEU A 145 -43.92 -24.58 -4.28
CA LEU A 145 -43.13 -24.78 -3.05
C LEU A 145 -41.63 -24.91 -3.35
N VAL A 146 -41.26 -25.55 -4.46
CA VAL A 146 -39.87 -25.64 -4.90
C VAL A 146 -39.31 -24.26 -5.24
N GLU A 147 -40.10 -23.37 -5.85
CA GLU A 147 -39.66 -22.01 -6.15
C GLU A 147 -39.54 -21.15 -4.90
N GLN A 148 -40.51 -21.22 -3.97
CA GLN A 148 -40.41 -20.58 -2.66
C GLN A 148 -39.17 -21.04 -1.88
N PHE A 149 -38.84 -22.33 -1.93
CA PHE A 149 -37.64 -22.87 -1.31
C PHE A 149 -36.35 -22.24 -1.88
N LYS A 150 -36.27 -22.03 -3.20
CA LYS A 150 -35.10 -21.38 -3.83
C LYS A 150 -34.93 -19.94 -3.35
N GLU A 151 -36.02 -19.19 -3.25
CA GLU A 151 -36.01 -17.80 -2.80
C GLU A 151 -35.52 -17.70 -1.35
N VAL A 152 -36.13 -18.45 -0.44
CA VAL A 152 -35.76 -18.48 0.98
C VAL A 152 -34.32 -18.97 1.18
N HIS A 153 -33.89 -20.00 0.45
CA HIS A 153 -32.51 -20.50 0.54
C HIS A 153 -31.50 -19.45 0.05
N ARG A 154 -31.82 -18.71 -1.02
CA ARG A 154 -30.96 -17.65 -1.55
C ARG A 154 -30.83 -16.49 -0.56
N GLU A 155 -31.91 -16.08 0.08
CA GLU A 155 -31.88 -15.07 1.14
C GLU A 155 -31.03 -15.52 2.33
N HIS A 156 -31.22 -16.77 2.77
CA HIS A 156 -30.44 -17.35 3.86
C HIS A 156 -28.93 -17.38 3.56
N GLU A 157 -28.52 -17.79 2.35
CA GLU A 157 -27.11 -17.75 1.95
C GLU A 157 -26.58 -16.31 1.89
N SER A 158 -27.38 -15.36 1.40
CA SER A 158 -26.98 -13.95 1.38
C SER A 158 -26.75 -13.41 2.80
N LEU A 159 -27.56 -13.81 3.76
CA LEU A 159 -27.41 -13.42 5.16
C LEU A 159 -26.19 -14.08 5.81
N LEU A 160 -25.94 -15.37 5.58
CA LEU A 160 -24.75 -16.05 6.08
C LEU A 160 -23.46 -15.44 5.52
N ASN A 161 -23.44 -15.06 4.25
CA ASN A 161 -22.28 -14.44 3.60
C ASN A 161 -22.13 -12.95 3.90
N SER A 162 -23.10 -12.31 4.58
CA SER A 162 -23.07 -10.87 4.90
C SER A 162 -22.01 -10.48 5.94
N GLY A 163 -21.21 -11.42 6.42
CA GLY A 163 -19.82 -11.17 6.83
C GLY A 163 -19.60 -10.57 8.22
N TYR A 164 -20.66 -10.28 8.99
CA TYR A 164 -20.47 -9.97 10.40
C TYR A 164 -20.40 -11.27 11.19
N SER A 165 -19.17 -11.69 11.51
CA SER A 165 -18.95 -12.70 12.54
C SER A 165 -19.49 -12.13 13.85
N THR A 166 -20.71 -12.52 14.20
CA THR A 166 -21.35 -12.14 15.47
C THR A 166 -20.50 -12.53 16.68
N ALA A 167 -19.60 -13.50 16.51
CA ALA A 167 -18.62 -13.89 17.50
C ALA A 167 -17.54 -12.81 17.73
N GLU A 168 -17.03 -12.15 16.70
CA GLU A 168 -16.04 -11.07 16.86
C GLU A 168 -16.66 -9.85 17.53
N LEU A 169 -17.86 -9.45 17.09
CA LEU A 169 -18.60 -8.37 17.75
C LEU A 169 -18.92 -8.71 19.21
N ARG A 170 -19.27 -9.96 19.52
CA ARG A 170 -19.51 -10.41 20.90
C ARG A 170 -18.24 -10.37 21.74
N ASN A 171 -17.10 -10.78 21.18
CA ASN A 171 -15.82 -10.73 21.87
C ASN A 171 -15.39 -9.27 22.14
N ASP A 172 -15.53 -8.39 21.15
CA ASP A 172 -15.24 -6.97 21.28
C ASP A 172 -16.14 -6.30 22.32
N MET A 173 -17.45 -6.61 22.30
CA MET A 173 -18.38 -6.13 23.33
C MET A 173 -17.97 -6.60 24.72
N SER A 174 -17.61 -7.88 24.89
CA SER A 174 -17.14 -8.41 26.17
C SER A 174 -15.87 -7.70 26.64
N ALA A 175 -14.91 -7.47 25.73
CA ALA A 175 -13.66 -6.76 26.05
C ALA A 175 -13.93 -5.30 26.45
N MET A 176 -14.83 -4.60 25.75
CA MET A 176 -15.23 -3.23 26.11
C MET A 176 -15.96 -3.18 27.45
N GLU A 177 -16.78 -4.18 27.78
CA GLU A 177 -17.45 -4.28 29.08
C GLU A 177 -16.45 -4.50 30.21
N GLU A 178 -15.47 -5.39 30.02
CA GLU A 178 -14.39 -5.62 30.99
C GLU A 178 -13.54 -4.36 31.20
N GLU A 179 -13.18 -3.66 30.13
CA GLU A 179 -12.42 -2.41 30.23
C GLU A 179 -13.22 -1.32 30.96
N ARG A 180 -14.52 -1.18 30.65
CA ARG A 180 -15.43 -0.26 31.35
C ARG A 180 -15.46 -0.57 32.84
N ASP A 181 -15.57 -1.84 33.23
CA ASP A 181 -15.66 -2.24 34.63
C ASP A 181 -14.35 -1.97 35.37
N LEU A 182 -13.21 -2.26 34.74
CA LEU A 182 -11.89 -1.97 35.30
C LEU A 182 -11.66 -0.46 35.46
N LEU A 183 -12.06 0.35 34.48
CA LEU A 183 -12.00 1.81 34.56
C LEU A 183 -12.92 2.34 35.66
N THR A 184 -14.13 1.80 35.77
CA THR A 184 -15.10 2.19 36.80
C THR A 184 -14.56 1.88 38.20
N GLN A 185 -13.98 0.70 38.41
CA GLN A 185 -13.32 0.35 39.67
C GLN A 185 -12.13 1.26 39.98
N ARG A 186 -11.32 1.60 38.98
CA ARG A 186 -10.17 2.51 39.14
C ARG A 186 -10.62 3.92 39.49
N ILE A 187 -11.67 4.42 38.84
CA ILE A 187 -12.29 5.72 39.12
C ILE A 187 -12.86 5.72 40.54
N ALA A 188 -13.58 4.67 40.96
CA ALA A 188 -14.11 4.55 42.31
C ALA A 188 -12.99 4.61 43.37
N LYS A 189 -11.91 3.85 43.18
CA LYS A 189 -10.73 3.89 44.07
C LYS A 189 -10.06 5.27 44.10
N SER A 190 -9.95 5.93 42.95
CA SER A 190 -9.37 7.28 42.85
C SER A 190 -10.25 8.31 43.54
N ARG A 191 -11.56 8.27 43.31
CA ARG A 191 -12.56 9.15 43.93
C ARG A 191 -12.55 9.02 45.45
N GLN A 192 -12.48 7.80 45.97
CA GLN A 192 -12.40 7.56 47.41
C GLN A 192 -11.16 8.23 48.05
N ARG A 193 -10.01 8.23 47.36
CA ARG A 193 -8.79 8.90 47.86
C ARG A 193 -8.91 10.42 47.83
N VAL A 194 -9.55 10.97 46.81
CA VAL A 194 -9.65 12.42 46.60
C VAL A 194 -10.75 13.06 47.46
N GLN A 195 -11.84 12.34 47.75
CA GLN A 195 -12.93 12.80 48.62
C GLN A 195 -12.50 13.07 50.06
N ALA A 196 -11.36 12.52 50.49
CA ALA A 196 -10.80 12.78 51.82
C ALA A 196 -10.25 14.22 51.99
N ASN A 197 -10.06 14.96 50.89
CA ASN A 197 -9.52 16.33 50.93
C ASN A 197 -10.64 17.37 51.05
N ALA A 198 -10.41 18.39 51.89
CA ALA A 198 -11.34 19.53 52.00
C ALA A 198 -11.39 20.32 50.68
N GLY A 199 -12.59 20.67 50.21
CA GLY A 199 -12.78 21.42 48.96
C GLY A 199 -12.59 20.58 47.68
N TYR A 200 -12.72 19.25 47.76
CA TYR A 200 -12.47 18.35 46.62
C TYR A 200 -13.31 18.68 45.38
N GLU A 201 -14.56 19.09 45.52
CA GLU A 201 -15.47 19.36 44.39
C GLU A 201 -14.99 20.56 43.56
N GLY A 202 -14.66 21.68 44.22
CA GLY A 202 -14.15 22.87 43.54
C GLY A 202 -12.76 22.64 42.92
N ALA A 203 -11.91 21.85 43.58
CA ALA A 203 -10.61 21.46 43.03
C ALA A 203 -10.76 20.54 41.81
N LEU A 204 -11.71 19.60 41.84
CA LEU A 204 -12.01 18.72 40.72
C LEU A 204 -12.55 19.50 39.52
N GLU A 205 -13.49 20.42 39.74
CA GLU A 205 -14.04 21.28 38.69
C GLU A 205 -12.94 22.14 38.03
N SER A 206 -12.07 22.74 38.86
CA SER A 206 -10.93 23.51 38.38
C SER A 206 -9.95 22.64 37.59
N ALA A 207 -9.69 21.41 38.04
CA ALA A 207 -8.84 20.46 37.34
C ALA A 207 -9.46 19.98 36.01
N THR A 208 -10.79 19.77 35.96
CA THR A 208 -11.49 19.43 34.72
C THR A 208 -11.42 20.56 33.71
N ASN A 209 -11.65 21.80 34.17
CA ASN A 209 -11.53 22.98 33.32
C ASN A 209 -10.11 23.16 32.79
N LEU A 210 -9.09 23.00 33.65
CA LEU A 210 -7.70 23.06 33.23
C LEU A 210 -7.35 21.95 32.23
N ARG A 211 -7.83 20.71 32.42
CA ARG A 211 -7.64 19.61 31.48
C ARG A 211 -8.23 19.93 30.12
N THR A 212 -9.50 20.36 30.08
CA THR A 212 -10.17 20.72 28.82
C THR A 212 -9.47 21.88 28.11
N GLN A 213 -8.99 22.88 28.84
CA GLN A 213 -8.24 23.98 28.24
C GLN A 213 -6.88 23.52 27.71
N LYS A 214 -6.16 22.62 28.41
CA LYS A 214 -4.91 22.03 27.92
C LYS A 214 -5.11 21.14 26.69
N GLU A 215 -6.20 20.37 26.64
CA GLU A 215 -6.56 19.56 25.48
C GLU A 215 -6.84 20.46 24.26
N LYS A 216 -7.66 21.51 24.42
CA LYS A 216 -7.88 22.51 23.37
C LYS A 216 -6.60 23.20 22.94
N GLN A 217 -5.73 23.56 23.88
CA GLN A 217 -4.42 24.16 23.57
C GLN A 217 -3.56 23.21 22.73
N LYS A 218 -3.53 21.92 23.09
CA LYS A 218 -2.79 20.89 22.34
C LYS A 218 -3.37 20.67 20.95
N GLU A 219 -4.69 20.64 20.81
CA GLU A 219 -5.37 20.52 19.53
C GLU A 219 -5.05 21.70 18.61
N ILE A 220 -5.19 22.94 19.12
CA ILE A 220 -4.85 24.17 18.37
C ILE A 220 -3.37 24.17 18.01
N ALA A 221 -2.47 23.75 18.91
CA ALA A 221 -1.05 23.66 18.61
C ALA A 221 -0.75 22.65 17.50
N SER A 222 -1.41 21.48 17.53
CA SER A 222 -1.30 20.46 16.48
C SER A 222 -1.81 20.99 15.14
N GLN A 223 -3.00 21.60 15.11
CA GLN A 223 -3.57 22.21 13.91
C GLN A 223 -2.66 23.31 13.35
N ARG A 224 -2.11 24.16 14.22
CA ARG A 224 -1.16 25.21 13.82
C ARG A 224 0.11 24.62 13.20
N ALA A 225 0.66 23.56 13.78
CA ALA A 225 1.84 22.89 13.22
C ALA A 225 1.54 22.34 11.82
N THR A 226 0.43 21.62 11.64
CA THR A 226 0.00 21.10 10.34
C THR A 226 -0.24 22.21 9.31
N MET A 227 -0.86 23.33 9.72
CA MET A 227 -1.11 24.46 8.83
C MET A 227 0.19 25.18 8.42
N ILE A 228 1.17 25.28 9.32
CA ILE A 228 2.50 25.84 9.01
C ILE A 228 3.21 24.96 7.98
N GLU A 229 3.22 23.64 8.18
CA GLU A 229 3.80 22.68 7.24
C GLU A 229 3.13 22.74 5.86
N MET A 230 1.79 22.79 5.82
CA MET A 230 1.04 22.93 4.59
C MET A 230 1.31 24.26 3.86
N ASN A 231 1.51 25.36 4.61
CA ASN A 231 1.86 26.64 4.02
C ASN A 231 3.28 26.60 3.44
N GLU A 232 4.24 26.01 4.17
CA GLU A 232 5.62 25.89 3.75
C GLU A 232 5.75 25.03 2.49
N THR A 233 5.09 23.87 2.43
CA THR A 233 5.06 23.01 1.24
C THR A 233 4.44 23.73 0.04
N SER A 234 3.37 24.50 0.26
CA SER A 234 2.75 25.34 -0.78
C SER A 234 3.68 26.45 -1.27
N ARG A 235 4.38 27.15 -0.38
CA ARG A 235 5.39 28.17 -0.73
C ARG A 235 6.56 27.57 -1.52
N GLN A 236 7.07 26.41 -1.10
CA GLN A 236 8.12 25.69 -1.82
C GLN A 236 7.66 25.26 -3.22
N ARG A 237 6.39 24.84 -3.38
CA ARG A 237 5.81 24.52 -4.70
C ARG A 237 5.71 25.76 -5.60
N LEU A 238 5.23 26.87 -5.06
CA LEU A 238 5.14 28.14 -5.79
C LEU A 238 6.53 28.58 -6.28
N LYS A 239 7.54 28.53 -5.41
CA LYS A 239 8.93 28.87 -5.76
C LYS A 239 9.50 27.97 -6.87
N ARG A 240 9.21 26.67 -6.83
CA ARG A 240 9.58 25.74 -7.91
C ARG A 240 8.95 26.12 -9.25
N LEU A 241 7.66 26.47 -9.26
CA LEU A 241 6.96 26.93 -10.47
C LEU A 241 7.52 28.26 -10.99
N GLU A 242 7.81 29.22 -10.12
CA GLU A 242 8.47 30.47 -10.51
C GLU A 242 9.84 30.24 -11.15
N ASN A 243 10.63 29.31 -10.60
CA ASN A 243 11.93 28.94 -11.16
C ASN A 243 11.79 28.28 -12.54
N LEU A 244 10.84 27.35 -12.72
CA LEU A 244 10.54 26.76 -14.02
C LEU A 244 10.15 27.81 -15.06
N ILE A 245 9.32 28.79 -14.69
CA ILE A 245 8.96 29.90 -15.58
C ILE A 245 10.19 30.73 -15.96
N LYS A 246 11.07 31.03 -15.00
CA LYS A 246 12.33 31.76 -15.27
C LYS A 246 13.26 30.97 -16.19
N GLU A 247 13.40 29.67 -15.98
CA GLU A 247 14.21 28.79 -16.82
C GLU A 247 13.65 28.70 -18.24
N MET A 248 12.34 28.51 -18.40
CA MET A 248 11.68 28.52 -19.71
C MET A 248 11.87 29.85 -20.45
N ARG A 249 11.76 30.98 -19.74
CA ARG A 249 12.03 32.31 -20.32
C ARG A 249 13.49 32.48 -20.73
N LYS A 250 14.45 31.97 -19.94
CA LYS A 250 15.88 32.00 -20.28
C LYS A 250 16.21 31.05 -21.44
N ALA A 251 15.63 29.86 -21.48
CA ALA A 251 15.79 28.88 -22.55
C ALA A 251 15.17 29.36 -23.88
N SER A 252 14.16 30.24 -23.83
CA SER A 252 13.61 30.88 -25.03
C SER A 252 14.53 31.94 -25.63
N ILE A 253 15.58 32.40 -24.93
CA ILE A 253 16.46 33.48 -25.39
C ILE A 253 17.81 32.86 -25.79
N GLY A 254 18.01 32.65 -27.10
CA GLY A 254 19.33 32.41 -27.69
C GLY A 254 19.84 30.97 -27.71
N THR A 255 19.06 29.97 -27.28
CA THR A 255 19.42 28.54 -27.40
C THR A 255 18.66 27.84 -28.51
N THR A 256 19.35 26.98 -29.27
CA THR A 256 18.71 26.08 -30.24
C THR A 256 17.84 25.04 -29.51
N PRO A 257 16.73 24.58 -30.11
CA PRO A 257 15.88 23.54 -29.51
C PRO A 257 16.64 22.31 -29.03
N ASP A 258 17.66 21.86 -29.78
CA ASP A 258 18.51 20.72 -29.40
C ASP A 258 19.33 20.97 -28.13
N GLY A 259 19.79 22.21 -27.90
CA GLY A 259 20.51 22.56 -26.67
C GLY A 259 19.59 22.55 -25.43
N ILE A 260 18.32 22.92 -25.61
CA ILE A 260 17.30 22.86 -24.55
C ILE A 260 16.98 21.40 -24.22
N ILE A 261 16.82 20.54 -25.23
CA ILE A 261 16.54 19.12 -25.05
C ILE A 261 17.68 18.44 -24.29
N ARG A 262 18.95 18.64 -24.70
CA ARG A 262 20.11 18.04 -24.00
C ARG A 262 20.17 18.44 -22.52
N ARG A 263 19.91 19.71 -22.21
CA ARG A 263 19.89 20.18 -20.81
C ARG A 263 18.74 19.56 -20.01
N LEU A 264 17.55 19.46 -20.61
CA LEU A 264 16.41 18.81 -19.97
C LEU A 264 16.67 17.31 -19.75
N GLU A 265 17.33 16.63 -20.68
CA GLU A 265 17.75 15.24 -20.53
C GLU A 265 18.74 15.07 -19.37
N GLU A 266 19.72 15.98 -19.24
CA GLU A 266 20.65 16.00 -18.10
C GLU A 266 19.91 16.24 -16.78
N ASP A 267 18.99 17.20 -16.72
CA ASP A 267 18.18 17.48 -15.53
C ASP A 267 17.27 16.31 -15.15
N VAL A 268 16.66 15.64 -16.14
CA VAL A 268 15.86 14.43 -15.94
C VAL A 268 16.73 13.29 -15.40
N ASN A 269 17.94 13.10 -15.93
CA ASN A 269 18.87 12.08 -15.45
C ASN A 269 19.31 12.34 -14.00
N VAL A 270 19.61 13.59 -13.65
CA VAL A 270 19.94 13.99 -12.27
C VAL A 270 18.74 13.78 -11.35
N ASN A 271 17.54 14.19 -11.76
CA ASN A 271 16.32 14.00 -10.97
C ASN A 271 15.98 12.53 -10.79
N ASN A 272 16.15 11.70 -11.82
CA ASN A 272 15.97 10.26 -11.73
C ASN A 272 16.90 9.67 -10.67
N TYR A 273 18.20 9.98 -10.70
CA TYR A 273 19.13 9.53 -9.66
C TYR A 273 18.73 9.99 -8.25
N MET A 274 18.29 11.23 -8.10
CA MET A 274 17.84 11.75 -6.80
C MET A 274 16.61 10.99 -6.28
N VAL A 275 15.66 10.67 -7.14
CA VAL A 275 14.39 10.01 -6.76
C VAL A 275 14.55 8.50 -6.57
N THR A 276 15.37 7.83 -7.38
CA THR A 276 15.49 6.37 -7.34
C THR A 276 16.52 5.88 -6.33
N GLU A 277 17.62 6.61 -6.14
CA GLU A 277 18.74 6.16 -5.31
C GLU A 277 18.91 7.03 -4.06
N LYS A 278 19.13 8.35 -4.21
CA LYS A 278 19.57 9.19 -3.07
C LYS A 278 18.46 9.39 -2.02
N LEU A 279 17.35 10.02 -2.41
CA LEU A 279 16.27 10.39 -1.48
C LEU A 279 15.67 9.19 -0.75
N PRO A 280 15.41 8.03 -1.40
CA PRO A 280 14.91 6.86 -0.69
C PRO A 280 15.91 6.30 0.33
N ASN A 281 17.20 6.34 0.04
CA ASN A 281 18.23 5.86 0.98
C ASN A 281 18.35 6.80 2.19
N ASP A 282 18.35 8.12 1.94
CA ASP A 282 18.37 9.12 3.01
C ASP A 282 17.09 9.01 3.88
N LEU A 283 15.93 8.82 3.26
CA LEU A 283 14.64 8.66 3.94
C LEU A 283 14.61 7.39 4.81
N LYS A 284 15.05 6.24 4.27
CA LYS A 284 15.18 4.99 5.05
C LYS A 284 16.14 5.13 6.23
N SER A 285 17.26 5.85 6.04
CA SER A 285 18.21 6.13 7.12
C SER A 285 17.57 6.98 8.22
N LEU A 286 16.82 8.02 7.84
CA LEU A 286 16.12 8.89 8.78
C LEU A 286 14.97 8.15 9.51
N GLU A 287 14.19 7.35 8.80
CA GLU A 287 13.15 6.49 9.38
C GLU A 287 13.75 5.49 10.38
N ALA A 288 14.90 4.89 10.06
CA ALA A 288 15.62 4.02 10.98
C ALA A 288 16.08 4.78 12.23
N GLN A 289 16.59 6.01 12.09
CA GLN A 289 16.95 6.86 13.22
C GLN A 289 15.74 7.19 14.10
N VAL A 290 14.61 7.60 13.50
CA VAL A 290 13.37 7.90 14.24
C VAL A 290 12.84 6.66 14.95
N THR A 291 12.86 5.49 14.30
CA THR A 291 12.46 4.22 14.89
C THR A 291 13.35 3.87 16.08
N ASN A 292 14.66 4.05 15.94
CA ASN A 292 15.62 3.80 17.02
C ASN A 292 15.42 4.77 18.20
N LEU A 293 15.25 6.07 17.94
CA LEU A 293 14.94 7.06 18.96
C LEU A 293 13.61 6.77 19.66
N GLY A 294 12.59 6.34 18.90
CA GLY A 294 11.31 5.90 19.44
C GLY A 294 11.45 4.70 20.39
N ARG A 295 12.28 3.72 20.03
CA ARG A 295 12.61 2.60 20.93
C ARG A 295 13.32 3.08 22.18
N ILE A 296 14.30 3.97 22.07
CA ILE A 296 15.03 4.53 23.22
C ILE A 296 14.09 5.24 24.18
N VAL A 297 13.12 6.01 23.68
CA VAL A 297 12.11 6.68 24.52
C VAL A 297 11.19 5.69 25.23
N GLN A 298 10.89 4.54 24.61
CA GLN A 298 10.06 3.48 25.20
C GLN A 298 10.82 2.60 26.19
N MET A 299 12.15 2.60 26.14
CA MET A 299 12.97 1.85 27.10
C MET A 299 12.96 2.56 28.46
N PRO A 300 12.92 1.80 29.58
CA PRO A 300 13.13 2.37 30.91
C PRO A 300 14.50 3.05 30.96
N ALA A 301 14.66 4.07 31.81
CA ALA A 301 15.96 4.75 32.00
C ALA A 301 17.03 3.72 32.40
N MET A 302 17.89 3.36 31.45
CA MET A 302 19.03 2.46 31.66
C MET A 302 20.01 3.08 32.65
N GLY A 303 20.55 2.27 33.55
CA GLY A 303 21.64 2.68 34.44
C GLY A 303 22.96 2.85 33.68
N GLN A 304 23.93 3.53 34.29
CA GLN A 304 25.28 3.67 33.73
C GLN A 304 25.93 2.30 33.49
N ASP A 305 25.66 1.33 34.36
CA ASP A 305 26.17 -0.05 34.26
C ASP A 305 25.66 -0.78 33.00
N ASP A 306 24.40 -0.55 32.59
CA ASP A 306 23.83 -1.14 31.38
C ASP A 306 24.47 -0.54 30.11
N ILE A 307 24.77 0.76 30.15
CA ILE A 307 25.46 1.48 29.07
C ILE A 307 26.89 0.94 28.92
N ASP A 308 27.59 0.73 30.04
CA ASP A 308 28.95 0.20 30.04
C ASP A 308 28.99 -1.26 29.56
N ALA A 309 27.99 -2.09 29.91
CA ALA A 309 27.85 -3.44 29.38
C ALA A 309 27.57 -3.45 27.86
N LEU A 310 26.73 -2.55 27.35
CA LEU A 310 26.51 -2.40 25.92
C LEU A 310 27.77 -1.93 25.19
N ASN A 311 28.51 -0.98 25.75
CA ASN A 311 29.78 -0.52 25.19
C ASN A 311 30.82 -1.63 25.13
N ALA A 312 30.94 -2.46 26.18
CA ALA A 312 31.80 -3.63 26.17
C ALA A 312 31.40 -4.64 25.09
N LYS A 313 30.09 -4.86 24.88
CA LYS A 313 29.59 -5.73 23.82
C LYS A 313 29.86 -5.16 22.42
N ILE A 314 29.68 -3.86 22.23
CA ILE A 314 30.02 -3.15 20.98
C ILE A 314 31.52 -3.31 20.69
N GLN A 315 32.39 -3.14 21.69
CA GLN A 315 33.82 -3.35 21.53
C GLN A 315 34.17 -4.79 21.17
N SER A 316 33.56 -5.79 21.81
CA SER A 316 33.73 -7.21 21.45
C SER A 316 33.34 -7.47 20.01
N CYS A 317 32.11 -7.10 19.62
CA CYS A 317 31.65 -7.27 18.24
C CYS A 317 32.50 -6.50 17.22
N THR A 318 32.99 -5.31 17.58
CA THR A 318 33.88 -4.53 16.71
C THR A 318 35.23 -5.22 16.53
N SER A 319 35.77 -5.82 17.60
CA SER A 319 36.98 -6.62 17.54
C SER A 319 36.79 -7.89 16.68
N GLU A 320 35.64 -8.57 16.81
CA GLU A 320 35.27 -9.72 15.97
C GLU A 320 35.13 -9.32 14.50
N ILE A 321 34.47 -8.19 14.21
CA ILE A 321 34.37 -7.65 12.84
C ILE A 321 35.75 -7.32 12.27
N ASN A 322 36.64 -6.75 13.08
CA ASN A 322 38.00 -6.44 12.64
C ASN A 322 38.80 -7.71 12.35
N VAL A 323 38.71 -8.74 13.21
CA VAL A 323 39.34 -10.05 12.95
C VAL A 323 38.78 -10.69 11.68
N MET A 324 37.47 -10.65 11.47
CA MET A 324 36.84 -11.16 10.24
C MET A 324 37.25 -10.36 9.00
N ASN A 325 37.40 -9.05 9.12
CA ASN A 325 37.90 -8.20 8.05
C ASN A 325 39.37 -8.47 7.74
N GLU A 326 40.20 -8.69 8.76
CA GLU A 326 41.62 -9.07 8.61
C GLU A 326 41.76 -10.45 7.97
N LEU A 327 40.96 -11.44 8.37
CA LEU A 327 40.92 -12.75 7.73
C LEU A 327 40.49 -12.64 6.27
N ARG A 328 39.49 -11.81 5.99
CA ARG A 328 39.04 -11.54 4.62
C ARG A 328 40.06 -10.73 3.79
N LEU A 329 40.90 -9.91 4.43
CA LEU A 329 42.01 -9.22 3.76
C LEU A 329 43.14 -10.19 3.43
N LYS A 330 43.48 -11.09 4.37
CA LYS A 330 44.47 -12.17 4.18
C LYS A 330 44.05 -13.15 3.09
N GLU A 331 42.78 -13.55 3.04
CA GLU A 331 42.23 -14.37 1.93
C GLU A 331 42.32 -13.67 0.57
N VAL A 332 42.40 -12.34 0.53
CA VAL A 332 42.61 -11.57 -0.71
C VAL A 332 44.09 -11.41 -1.04
N GLU A 333 44.98 -11.41 -0.05
CA GLU A 333 46.45 -11.32 -0.21
C GLU A 333 47.12 -12.67 -0.50
N ASP A 334 46.62 -13.78 0.05
CA ASP A 334 47.18 -15.14 -0.14
C ASP A 334 46.77 -15.76 -1.50
N ASP A 335 45.81 -15.17 -2.22
CA ASP A 335 45.24 -15.69 -3.46
C ASP A 335 45.80 -14.92 -4.68
N ASP A 336 47.14 -14.92 -4.82
CA ASP A 336 47.91 -14.31 -5.93
C ASP A 336 47.65 -14.98 -7.31
N ASN A 337 46.81 -16.03 -7.35
CA ASN A 337 46.34 -16.63 -8.59
C ASN A 337 45.15 -15.85 -9.16
N SER A 338 45.43 -15.07 -10.21
CA SER A 338 44.48 -14.19 -10.92
C SER A 338 43.21 -14.85 -11.51
N GLU A 339 42.96 -16.13 -11.27
CA GLU A 339 41.79 -16.89 -11.72
C GLU A 339 40.70 -17.09 -10.66
N SER A 340 40.98 -16.84 -9.38
CA SER A 340 39.97 -16.95 -8.33
C SER A 340 38.95 -15.80 -8.44
N LYS A 341 37.68 -16.14 -8.73
CA LYS A 341 36.57 -15.18 -8.94
C LYS A 341 36.34 -14.24 -7.75
N MET A 342 36.84 -14.57 -6.56
CA MET A 342 36.60 -13.83 -5.32
C MET A 342 37.47 -12.56 -5.17
N GLY A 343 38.76 -12.61 -5.53
CA GLY A 343 39.64 -11.45 -5.54
C GLY A 343 39.21 -10.37 -6.54
N LYS A 344 38.80 -10.79 -7.75
CA LYS A 344 38.19 -9.90 -8.75
C LYS A 344 36.92 -9.23 -8.22
N LEU A 345 36.06 -9.97 -7.52
CA LEU A 345 34.82 -9.43 -6.94
C LEU A 345 35.11 -8.38 -5.85
N SER A 346 36.17 -8.56 -5.04
CA SER A 346 36.60 -7.58 -4.04
C SER A 346 37.03 -6.26 -4.69
N PHE A 347 37.85 -6.32 -5.74
CA PHE A 347 38.26 -5.15 -6.53
C PHE A 347 37.05 -4.44 -7.18
N PHE A 348 36.10 -5.19 -7.75
CA PHE A 348 34.87 -4.60 -8.30
C PHE A 348 33.99 -3.95 -7.23
N ARG A 349 33.89 -4.55 -6.03
CA ARG A 349 33.18 -3.94 -4.89
C ARG A 349 33.85 -2.65 -4.41
N GLN A 350 35.18 -2.62 -4.35
CA GLN A 350 35.94 -1.44 -3.97
C GLN A 350 35.79 -0.32 -5.01
N ASN A 351 35.88 -0.65 -6.31
CA ASN A 351 35.65 0.30 -7.39
C ASN A 351 34.20 0.81 -7.39
N ALA A 352 33.21 -0.07 -7.20
CA ALA A 352 31.82 0.32 -7.07
C ALA A 352 31.62 1.28 -5.89
N ALA A 353 32.20 0.97 -4.71
CA ALA A 353 32.15 1.85 -3.56
C ALA A 353 32.81 3.22 -3.82
N MET A 354 33.95 3.25 -4.52
CA MET A 354 34.62 4.50 -4.91
C MET A 354 33.76 5.31 -5.88
N ILE A 355 33.14 4.66 -6.87
CA ILE A 355 32.25 5.32 -7.83
C ILE A 355 31.01 5.87 -7.13
N THR A 356 30.36 5.09 -6.25
CA THR A 356 29.22 5.55 -5.45
C THR A 356 29.60 6.74 -4.58
N ARG A 357 30.75 6.71 -3.91
CA ARG A 357 31.23 7.84 -3.11
C ARG A 357 31.48 9.09 -3.97
N ARG A 358 32.09 8.93 -5.15
CA ARG A 358 32.26 10.04 -6.10
C ARG A 358 30.91 10.59 -6.56
N LYS A 359 29.96 9.73 -6.93
CA LYS A 359 28.59 10.09 -7.34
C LYS A 359 27.89 10.90 -6.24
N GLN A 360 27.98 10.42 -4.99
CA GLN A 360 27.46 11.10 -3.80
C GLN A 360 28.09 12.49 -3.61
N GLN A 361 29.43 12.58 -3.62
CA GLN A 361 30.15 13.85 -3.46
C GLN A 361 29.82 14.85 -4.57
N THR A 362 29.69 14.39 -5.81
CA THR A 362 29.26 15.25 -6.93
C THR A 362 27.83 15.74 -6.76
N ALA A 363 26.93 14.91 -6.23
CA ALA A 363 25.54 15.28 -5.99
C ALA A 363 25.40 16.26 -4.80
N GLU A 364 26.23 16.11 -3.78
CA GLU A 364 26.35 17.07 -2.67
C GLU A 364 26.84 18.42 -3.18
N ARG A 365 27.95 18.44 -3.94
CA ARG A 365 28.47 19.66 -4.56
C ARG A 365 27.47 20.33 -5.50
N LEU A 366 26.70 19.55 -6.25
CA LEU A 366 25.63 20.07 -7.10
C LEU A 366 24.52 20.72 -6.28
N ASN A 367 24.15 20.13 -5.14
CA ASN A 367 23.17 20.73 -4.23
C ASN A 367 23.70 21.99 -3.55
N GLU A 368 24.98 22.03 -3.17
CA GLU A 368 25.64 23.23 -2.62
C GLU A 368 25.59 24.37 -3.64
N LEU A 369 26.05 24.12 -4.88
CA LEU A 369 26.01 25.12 -5.95
C LEU A 369 24.59 25.56 -6.31
N LYS A 370 23.61 24.65 -6.28
CA LYS A 370 22.18 25.01 -6.44
C LYS A 370 21.70 25.89 -5.28
N GLY A 371 22.15 25.62 -4.05
CA GLY A 371 21.90 26.44 -2.87
C GLY A 371 22.48 27.85 -3.01
N GLU A 372 23.75 27.96 -3.40
CA GLU A 372 24.43 29.24 -3.66
C GLU A 372 23.76 30.04 -4.80
N LEU A 373 23.34 29.36 -5.88
CA LEU A 373 22.57 29.98 -6.96
C LEU A 373 21.23 30.52 -6.44
N GLN A 374 20.57 29.77 -5.57
CA GLN A 374 19.31 30.17 -4.98
C GLN A 374 19.49 31.39 -4.07
N THR A 375 20.47 31.39 -3.17
CA THR A 375 20.74 32.53 -2.28
C THR A 375 21.12 33.78 -3.08
N ALA A 376 22.02 33.67 -4.06
CA ALA A 376 22.36 34.78 -4.94
C ALA A 376 21.14 35.30 -5.73
N SER A 377 20.22 34.41 -6.13
CA SER A 377 18.97 34.82 -6.81
C SER A 377 17.98 35.52 -5.89
N GLU A 378 17.94 35.13 -4.61
CA GLU A 378 17.12 35.78 -3.57
C GLU A 378 17.69 37.17 -3.24
N GLU A 379 19.00 37.28 -3.04
CA GLU A 379 19.69 38.56 -2.85
C GLU A 379 19.48 39.49 -4.04
N LEU A 380 19.55 38.99 -5.27
CA LEU A 380 19.27 39.78 -6.46
C LEU A 380 17.82 40.28 -6.49
N LYS A 381 16.86 39.43 -6.10
CA LYS A 381 15.44 39.82 -6.01
C LYS A 381 15.24 40.86 -4.91
N GLU A 382 15.83 40.67 -3.74
CA GLU A 382 15.77 41.63 -2.64
C GLU A 382 16.39 42.97 -3.05
N LYS A 383 17.54 42.97 -3.72
CA LYS A 383 18.15 44.18 -4.26
C LYS A 383 17.29 44.83 -5.33
N GLN A 384 16.63 44.05 -6.20
CA GLN A 384 15.67 44.58 -7.18
C GLN A 384 14.45 45.22 -6.49
N ASP A 385 13.91 44.59 -5.46
CA ASP A 385 12.75 45.08 -4.71
C ASP A 385 13.12 46.33 -3.90
N GLN A 386 14.30 46.36 -3.27
CA GLN A 386 14.87 47.56 -2.64
C GLN A 386 15.02 48.68 -3.68
N LEU A 387 15.55 48.38 -4.87
CA LEU A 387 15.72 49.38 -5.93
C LEU A 387 14.38 49.92 -6.44
N ARG A 388 13.34 49.08 -6.53
CA ARG A 388 11.97 49.51 -6.83
C ARG A 388 11.38 50.41 -5.74
N GLN A 389 11.62 50.11 -4.47
CA GLN A 389 11.16 50.94 -3.34
C GLN A 389 11.88 52.29 -3.27
N PHE A 390 13.20 52.33 -3.50
CA PHE A 390 13.98 53.57 -3.45
C PHE A 390 13.75 54.50 -4.64
N SER A 391 13.38 53.94 -5.79
CA SER A 391 13.49 54.69 -7.04
C SER A 391 12.19 55.16 -7.68
N GLY A 392 11.04 54.78 -7.12
CA GLY A 392 9.76 55.01 -7.79
C GLY A 392 9.73 54.33 -9.16
N GLU A 393 8.61 54.41 -9.86
CA GLU A 393 8.33 53.58 -11.04
C GLU A 393 9.28 53.83 -12.24
N GLU A 394 10.03 54.95 -12.28
CA GLU A 394 10.90 55.31 -13.40
C GLU A 394 12.24 55.93 -12.97
N VAL A 395 13.32 55.14 -13.03
CA VAL A 395 14.68 55.71 -13.13
C VAL A 395 15.07 55.75 -14.58
N LEU A 396 15.01 56.93 -15.20
CA LEU A 396 15.58 57.12 -16.54
C LEU A 396 17.09 56.83 -16.47
N ARG A 397 17.54 55.78 -17.16
CA ARG A 397 18.97 55.41 -17.25
C ARG A 397 19.47 55.53 -18.68
N GLY A 398 20.77 55.80 -18.82
CA GLY A 398 21.46 55.80 -20.11
C GLY A 398 20.89 56.84 -21.09
N ASP A 399 20.39 56.36 -22.22
CA ASP A 399 19.94 57.23 -23.32
C ASP A 399 18.61 57.94 -23.03
N GLU A 400 17.75 57.36 -22.19
CA GLU A 400 16.51 58.02 -21.75
C GLU A 400 16.80 59.23 -20.86
N PHE A 401 17.81 59.13 -19.99
CA PHE A 401 18.27 60.25 -19.17
C PHE A 401 18.88 61.38 -20.03
N LYS A 402 19.66 61.01 -21.06
CA LYS A 402 20.20 61.99 -22.02
C LYS A 402 19.09 62.71 -22.79
N ARG A 403 18.07 61.97 -23.25
CA ARG A 403 16.88 62.57 -23.90
C ARG A 403 16.17 63.51 -22.95
N TYR A 404 15.96 63.10 -21.70
CA TYR A 404 15.34 63.96 -20.69
C TYR A 404 16.14 65.25 -20.44
N ILE A 405 17.45 65.18 -20.25
CA ILE A 405 18.31 66.37 -20.09
C ILE A 405 18.20 67.30 -21.31
N ASN A 406 18.20 66.75 -22.53
CA ASN A 406 18.04 67.55 -23.73
C ASN A 406 16.67 68.24 -23.77
N THR A 407 15.59 67.54 -23.44
CA THR A 407 14.25 68.18 -23.34
C THR A 407 14.23 69.28 -22.29
N LEU A 408 14.96 69.12 -21.18
CA LEU A 408 15.03 70.08 -20.09
C LEU A 408 15.82 71.33 -20.48
N ARG A 409 16.92 71.17 -21.24
CA ARG A 409 17.65 72.29 -21.86
C ARG A 409 16.77 73.06 -22.84
N THR A 410 16.02 72.37 -23.69
CA THR A 410 15.09 73.01 -24.63
C THR A 410 14.01 73.79 -23.89
N LYS A 411 13.39 73.20 -22.85
CA LYS A 411 12.41 73.89 -21.99
C LYS A 411 13.01 75.10 -21.27
N SER A 412 14.25 75.01 -20.78
CA SER A 412 14.96 76.13 -20.13
C SER A 412 15.22 77.28 -21.11
N SER A 413 15.59 76.97 -22.36
CA SER A 413 15.76 77.97 -23.42
C SER A 413 14.43 78.66 -23.75
N ILE A 414 13.35 77.89 -23.91
CA ILE A 414 12.00 78.42 -24.14
C ILE A 414 11.55 79.31 -23.00
N TYR A 415 11.79 78.91 -21.75
CA TYR A 415 11.46 79.71 -20.58
C TYR A 415 12.20 81.07 -20.58
N LYS A 416 13.51 81.07 -20.89
CA LYS A 416 14.29 82.31 -20.99
C LYS A 416 13.76 83.22 -22.10
N MET A 417 13.41 82.66 -23.25
CA MET A 417 12.82 83.40 -24.37
C MET A 417 11.47 84.02 -23.99
N LYS A 418 10.55 83.24 -23.42
CA LYS A 418 9.24 83.74 -22.95
C LYS A 418 9.36 84.76 -21.84
N ARG A 419 10.37 84.65 -20.96
CA ARG A 419 10.66 85.66 -19.95
C ARG A 419 11.18 86.97 -20.55
N ALA A 420 11.98 86.90 -21.62
CA ALA A 420 12.41 88.09 -22.36
C ALA A 420 11.23 88.75 -23.08
N GLU A 421 10.42 87.98 -23.83
CA GLU A 421 9.18 88.49 -24.45
C GLU A 421 8.26 89.17 -23.43
N LEU A 422 8.06 88.59 -22.24
CA LEU A 422 7.27 89.21 -21.17
C LEU A 422 7.92 90.48 -20.61
N SER A 423 9.25 90.56 -20.59
CA SER A 423 9.97 91.76 -20.17
C SER A 423 9.78 92.88 -21.20
N ASP A 424 9.86 92.55 -22.49
CA ASP A 424 9.69 93.50 -23.60
C ASP A 424 8.25 94.00 -23.66
N LEU A 425 7.25 93.11 -23.57
CA LEU A 425 5.84 93.49 -23.48
C LEU A 425 5.53 94.38 -22.26
N ARG A 426 6.20 94.14 -21.12
CA ARG A 426 6.08 95.02 -19.95
C ARG A 426 6.71 96.39 -20.19
N ALA A 427 7.84 96.44 -20.89
CA ALA A 427 8.47 97.70 -21.26
C ALA A 427 7.61 98.49 -22.25
N GLU A 428 7.05 97.83 -23.27
CA GLU A 428 6.11 98.43 -24.22
C GLU A 428 4.83 98.92 -23.53
N PHE A 429 4.24 98.13 -22.64
CA PHE A 429 3.10 98.56 -21.83
C PHE A 429 3.44 99.79 -20.97
N GLY A 430 4.63 99.82 -20.37
CA GLY A 430 5.13 100.98 -19.64
C GLY A 430 5.25 102.24 -20.50
N ILE A 431 5.70 102.09 -21.75
CA ILE A 431 5.77 103.18 -22.73
C ILE A 431 4.37 103.63 -23.16
N LEU A 432 3.45 102.70 -23.42
CA LEU A 432 2.05 102.98 -23.80
C LEU A 432 1.22 103.61 -22.66
N SER A 433 1.63 103.42 -21.40
CA SER A 433 0.97 104.00 -20.22
C SER A 433 1.42 105.42 -19.88
N ARG A 434 2.46 105.93 -20.55
CA ARG A 434 2.89 107.34 -20.50
C ARG A 434 2.25 108.11 -21.64
#